data_AF-A0A1W2ERU8-F1
#
_entry.id   AF-A0A1W2ERU8-F1
#
_cell.length_a   1.000
_cell.length_b   1.000
_cell.length_c   1.000
_cell.angle_alpha   90.00
_cell.angle_beta   90.00
_cell.angle_gamma   90.00
#
_symmetry.space_group_name_H-M   'P 1'
#
loop_
_entity.id
_entity.type
_entity.pdbx_description
1 polymer ?
#
loop_
_entity_poly.entity_id
_entity_poly.type
_entity_poly.pdbx_seq_one_letter_code
_entity_poly.pdbx_strand_id
1 'polypeptide(L)'
;MAILQLTGEQVRWGFEHLNLDDARLQALGANGLVQPLKLSCADHEGGGAVRFQQWDGQKWNLVSDWVQADRALLRPIIEASSHKYAKEKGIIPRDCSQES
;
A
#
# COMPACT_ATOMS: atom_id res chain seq x y z
N MET A 1 -29.64 15.52 7.06
CA MET A 1 -28.18 15.36 6.98
C MET A 1 -27.87 14.93 5.55
N ALA A 2 -27.26 15.78 4.73
CA ALA A 2 -26.91 15.41 3.36
C ALA A 2 -25.64 14.54 3.41
N ILE A 3 -25.68 13.34 2.85
CA ILE A 3 -24.49 12.51 2.68
C ILE A 3 -23.75 13.10 1.49
N LEU A 4 -22.70 13.88 1.75
CA LEU A 4 -21.77 14.34 0.72
C LEU A 4 -20.92 13.14 0.30
N GLN A 5 -21.04 12.73 -0.96
CA GLN A 5 -20.20 11.70 -1.53
C GLN A 5 -18.78 12.24 -1.76
N LEU A 6 -17.78 11.38 -1.58
CA LEU A 6 -16.40 11.72 -1.91
C LEU A 6 -16.23 11.71 -3.43
N THR A 7 -15.55 12.73 -3.96
CA THR A 7 -15.08 12.75 -5.35
C THR A 7 -13.89 11.79 -5.54
N GLY A 8 -13.59 11.42 -6.78
CA GLY A 8 -12.42 10.59 -7.08
C GLY A 8 -11.10 11.19 -6.60
N GLU A 9 -10.96 12.51 -6.67
CA GLU A 9 -9.76 13.22 -6.18
C GLU A 9 -9.62 13.12 -4.66
N GLN A 10 -10.72 13.25 -3.92
CA GLN A 10 -10.73 13.09 -2.45
C GLN A 10 -10.44 11.65 -2.05
N VAL A 11 -10.95 10.67 -2.79
CA VAL A 11 -10.64 9.26 -2.53
C VAL A 11 -9.16 8.96 -2.79
N ARG A 12 -8.61 9.44 -3.92
CA ARG A 12 -7.17 9.34 -4.22
C ARG A 12 -6.34 9.95 -3.11
N TRP A 13 -6.66 11.19 -2.71
CA TRP A 13 -5.95 11.89 -1.64
C TRP A 13 -5.99 11.08 -0.35
N GLY A 14 -7.16 10.53 0.03
CA GLY A 14 -7.29 9.69 1.22
C GLY A 14 -6.40 8.44 1.19
N PHE A 15 -6.29 7.76 0.05
CA PHE A 15 -5.36 6.63 -0.11
C PHE A 15 -3.90 7.06 -0.08
N GLU A 16 -3.55 8.15 -0.75
CA GLU A 16 -2.18 8.69 -0.76
C GLU A 16 -1.75 9.24 0.62
N HIS A 17 -2.65 9.38 1.59
CA HIS A 17 -2.35 9.80 2.96
C HIS A 17 -2.73 8.71 3.99
N LEU A 18 -3.00 7.48 3.53
CA LEU A 18 -3.37 6.38 4.40
C LEU A 18 -2.20 6.02 5.30
N ASN A 19 -2.43 6.08 6.62
CA ASN A 19 -1.48 5.67 7.65
C ASN A 19 -2.19 4.77 8.66
N LEU A 20 -1.94 3.47 8.57
CA LEU A 20 -2.43 2.43 9.48
C LEU A 20 -1.23 1.92 10.28
N ASP A 21 -0.97 2.56 11.42
CA ASP A 21 -0.03 2.05 12.41
C ASP A 21 -0.66 0.96 13.29
N ASP A 22 0.14 0.33 14.15
CA ASP A 22 -0.33 -0.74 15.04
C ASP A 22 -1.47 -0.29 15.95
N ALA A 23 -1.43 0.96 16.44
CA ALA A 23 -2.48 1.51 17.30
C ALA A 23 -3.80 1.65 16.54
N ARG A 24 -3.75 2.14 15.29
CA ARG A 24 -4.92 2.28 14.43
C ARG A 24 -5.48 0.91 14.04
N LEU A 25 -4.62 -0.04 13.70
CA LEU A 25 -5.02 -1.42 13.40
C LEU A 25 -5.69 -2.08 14.62
N GLN A 26 -5.16 -1.87 15.82
CA GLN A 26 -5.79 -2.35 17.05
C GLN A 26 -7.17 -1.72 17.28
N ALA A 27 -7.30 -0.40 17.11
CA ALA A 27 -8.58 0.30 17.24
C ALA A 27 -9.63 -0.17 16.21
N LEU A 28 -9.18 -0.65 15.05
CA LEU A 28 -10.04 -1.21 14.00
C LEU A 28 -10.35 -2.71 14.20
N GLY A 29 -9.73 -3.38 15.17
CA GLY A 29 -9.83 -4.83 15.32
C GLY A 29 -9.13 -5.62 14.19
N ALA A 30 -8.21 -4.98 13.46
CA ALA A 30 -7.50 -5.54 12.32
C ALA A 30 -6.07 -5.99 12.66
N ASN A 31 -5.68 -5.95 13.93
CA ASN A 31 -4.35 -6.36 14.36
C ASN A 31 -4.09 -7.83 13.98
N GLY A 32 -2.95 -8.10 13.33
CA GLY A 32 -2.58 -9.43 12.83
C GLY A 32 -3.29 -9.88 11.54
N LEU A 33 -4.32 -9.16 11.08
CA LEU A 33 -5.00 -9.42 9.81
C LEU A 33 -4.31 -8.69 8.64
N VAL A 34 -3.87 -7.46 8.89
CA VAL A 34 -3.17 -6.59 7.92
C VAL A 34 -1.88 -6.10 8.57
N GLN A 35 -0.83 -5.91 7.76
CA GLN A 35 0.39 -5.25 8.21
C GLN A 35 0.14 -3.74 8.41
N PRO A 36 1.04 -3.03 9.11
CA PRO A 36 1.07 -1.58 9.05
C PRO A 36 1.23 -1.08 7.61
N LEU A 37 0.46 -0.07 7.23
CA LEU A 37 0.47 0.51 5.88
C LEU A 37 0.66 2.02 5.97
N LYS A 38 1.59 2.55 5.19
CA LYS A 38 1.78 3.99 5.01
C LYS A 38 1.99 4.30 3.53
N LEU A 39 0.93 4.78 2.89
CA LEU A 39 0.95 5.14 1.48
C LEU A 39 1.40 6.61 1.31
N SER A 40 1.79 6.95 0.09
CA SER A 40 2.12 8.32 -0.33
C SER A 40 1.84 8.48 -1.83
N CYS A 41 1.86 9.71 -2.36
CA CYS A 41 1.83 9.94 -3.81
C CYS A 41 2.93 9.15 -4.56
N ALA A 42 4.11 8.98 -3.94
CA ALA A 42 5.25 8.27 -4.52
C ALA A 42 5.24 6.74 -4.25
N ASP A 43 4.31 6.27 -3.41
CA ASP A 43 4.22 4.88 -2.97
C ASP A 43 2.76 4.48 -2.74
N HIS A 44 2.15 3.86 -3.75
CA HIS A 44 0.78 3.35 -3.70
C HIS A 44 0.69 1.92 -3.13
N GLU A 45 1.80 1.32 -2.69
CA GLU A 45 1.81 0.02 -1.99
C GLU A 45 1.82 0.23 -0.47
N GLY A 46 2.73 1.09 0.02
CA GLY A 46 2.82 1.56 1.40
C GLY A 46 3.14 0.52 2.48
N GLY A 47 3.34 -0.75 2.11
CA GLY A 47 3.74 -1.83 3.01
C GLY A 47 4.77 -2.70 2.31
N GLY A 48 4.42 -3.95 2.05
CA GLY A 48 5.23 -4.89 1.27
C GLY A 48 5.61 -6.17 2.01
N ALA A 49 5.12 -6.38 3.24
CA ALA A 49 5.24 -7.68 3.90
C ALA A 49 4.16 -8.67 3.53
N VAL A 50 4.52 -9.94 3.65
CA VAL A 50 3.62 -11.09 3.54
C VAL A 50 3.77 -11.98 4.77
N ARG A 51 2.80 -12.86 4.99
CA ARG A 51 2.93 -13.99 5.91
C ARG A 51 2.68 -15.28 5.16
N PHE A 52 3.39 -16.32 5.56
CA PHE A 52 3.20 -17.66 5.02
C PHE A 52 2.17 -18.41 5.86
N GLN A 53 1.25 -19.04 5.16
CA GLN A 53 0.25 -19.93 5.73
C GLN A 53 0.41 -21.30 5.10
N GLN A 54 0.32 -22.35 5.91
CA GLN A 54 0.40 -23.73 5.48
C GLN A 54 -0.94 -24.44 5.70
N TRP A 55 -1.41 -25.14 4.67
CA TRP A 55 -2.58 -26.01 4.75
C TRP A 55 -2.20 -27.34 5.39
N ASP A 56 -2.93 -27.77 6.42
CA ASP A 56 -2.70 -29.04 7.13
C ASP A 56 -3.64 -30.18 6.71
N GLY A 57 -4.53 -29.94 5.74
CA GLY A 57 -5.59 -30.87 5.35
C GLY A 57 -6.99 -30.48 5.84
N GLN A 58 -7.09 -29.60 6.84
CA GLN A 58 -8.37 -29.14 7.42
C GLN A 58 -8.46 -27.62 7.56
N LYS A 59 -7.34 -26.95 7.83
CA LYS A 59 -7.26 -25.49 8.00
C LYS A 59 -5.93 -24.91 7.53
N TRP A 60 -5.91 -23.59 7.36
CA TRP A 60 -4.69 -22.82 7.18
C TRP A 60 -4.11 -22.43 8.53
N ASN A 61 -2.80 -22.66 8.70
CA ASN A 61 -2.06 -22.27 9.89
C ASN A 61 -1.02 -21.23 9.50
N LEU A 62 -0.91 -20.14 10.27
CA LEU A 62 0.20 -19.19 10.12
C LEU A 62 1.50 -19.88 10.56
N VAL A 63 2.49 -19.89 9.67
CA VAL A 63 3.80 -20.53 9.90
C VAL A 63 4.97 -19.55 9.86
N SER A 64 4.68 -18.25 9.70
CA SER A 64 5.68 -17.18 9.76
C SER A 64 5.12 -15.93 10.42
N ASP A 65 6.03 -15.10 10.91
CA ASP A 65 5.76 -13.68 11.14
C ASP A 65 5.71 -12.91 9.81
N TRP A 66 5.54 -11.59 9.88
CA TRP A 66 5.63 -10.72 8.72
C TRP A 66 7.03 -10.76 8.12
N VAL A 67 7.11 -11.09 6.83
CA VAL A 67 8.35 -11.09 6.06
C VAL A 67 8.30 -9.91 5.10
N GLN A 68 9.17 -8.93 5.30
CA GLN A 68 9.26 -7.72 4.48
C GLN A 68 9.97 -7.99 3.16
N ALA A 69 9.44 -7.43 2.06
CA ALA A 69 10.14 -7.36 0.80
C ALA A 69 11.33 -6.40 0.87
N ASP A 70 12.39 -6.67 0.09
CA ASP A 70 13.49 -5.73 -0.09
C ASP A 70 13.09 -4.64 -1.10
N ARG A 71 12.38 -3.63 -0.59
CA ARG A 71 11.87 -2.53 -1.42
C ARG A 71 12.97 -1.65 -1.95
N ALA A 72 14.09 -1.53 -1.24
CA ALA A 72 15.24 -0.75 -1.71
C ALA A 72 15.84 -1.38 -2.96
N LEU A 73 15.96 -2.72 -2.98
CA LEU A 73 16.37 -3.46 -4.17
C LEU A 73 15.37 -3.35 -5.32
N LEU A 74 14.07 -3.39 -5.01
CA LEU A 74 13.01 -3.39 -6.03
C LEU A 74 12.69 -2.00 -6.59
N ARG A 75 12.93 -0.91 -5.85
CA ARG A 75 12.52 0.44 -6.23
C ARG A 75 13.05 0.88 -7.60
N PRO A 76 14.34 0.66 -7.96
CA PRO A 76 14.83 1.03 -9.29
C PRO A 76 14.12 0.30 -10.43
N ILE A 77 13.71 -0.96 -10.21
CA ILE A 77 12.99 -1.77 -11.20
C ILE A 77 11.57 -1.23 -11.39
N ILE A 78 10.91 -0.87 -10.30
CA ILE A 78 9.57 -0.27 -10.31
C ILE A 78 9.60 1.05 -11.08
N GLU A 79 10.53 1.96 -10.72
CA GLU A 79 10.64 3.26 -11.36
C GLU A 79 10.96 3.15 -12.86
N ALA A 80 11.90 2.28 -13.23
CA ALA A 80 12.22 2.04 -14.64
C ALA A 80 11.01 1.56 -15.44
N SER A 81 10.23 0.62 -14.88
CA SER A 81 9.01 0.09 -15.50
C SER A 81 7.93 1.18 -15.63
N SER A 82 7.65 1.92 -14.56
CA SER A 82 6.66 2.99 -14.53
C SER A 82 7.00 4.13 -15.47
N HIS A 83 8.26 4.56 -15.54
CA HIS A 83 8.70 5.60 -16.48
C HIS A 83 8.63 5.14 -17.94
N LYS A 84 8.99 3.88 -18.22
CA LYS A 84 8.83 3.30 -19.56
C LYS A 84 7.36 3.34 -19.99
N TYR A 85 6.46 2.88 -19.13
CA TYR A 85 5.02 2.90 -19.39
C TYR A 85 4.51 4.34 -19.63
N ALA A 86 4.90 5.28 -18.77
CA ALA A 86 4.49 6.68 -18.90
C ALA A 86 4.92 7.26 -20.26
N LYS A 87 6.16 7.01 -20.68
CA LYS A 87 6.67 7.43 -21.98
C LYS A 87 5.88 6.82 -23.15
N GLU A 88 5.61 5.52 -23.11
CA GLU A 88 4.86 4.81 -24.17
C GLU A 88 3.42 5.31 -24.30
N LYS A 89 2.83 5.80 -23.21
CA LYS A 89 1.46 6.31 -23.17
C LYS A 89 1.33 7.82 -23.24
N GLY A 90 2.45 8.55 -23.33
CA GLY A 90 2.45 10.02 -23.30
C GLY A 90 1.93 10.59 -21.99
N ILE A 91 2.09 9.86 -20.88
CA ILE A 91 1.69 10.30 -19.53
C ILE A 91 2.83 11.12 -18.93
N ILE A 92 2.50 12.29 -18.40
CA ILE A 92 3.42 13.13 -17.62
C ILE A 92 3.32 12.70 -16.15
N PRO A 93 4.38 12.15 -15.54
CA PRO A 93 4.37 11.81 -14.11
C PRO A 93 4.09 13.05 -13.24
N ARG A 94 3.30 12.85 -12.17
CA ARG A 94 3.03 13.91 -11.17
C ARG A 94 4.29 14.25 -10.40
N ASP A 95 4.42 15.53 -10.03
CA ASP A 95 5.40 15.95 -9.03
C ASP A 95 4.84 15.72 -7.62
N CYS A 96 5.24 14.62 -7.01
CA CYS A 96 4.81 14.26 -5.66
C CYS A 96 5.52 15.07 -4.55
N SER A 97 6.48 15.94 -4.86
CA SER A 97 7.19 16.74 -3.84
C SER A 97 6.27 17.74 -3.12
N GLN A 98 5.09 18.02 -3.69
CA GLN A 98 4.13 18.99 -3.20
C GLN A 98 2.96 18.36 -2.40
N GLU A 99 2.93 17.03 -2.23
CA GLU A 99 1.80 16.30 -1.64
C GLU A 99 2.16 15.56 -0.34
N SER A 100 2.93 16.21 0.54
CA SER A 100 3.36 15.67 1.85
C SER A 100 2.28 15.73 2.92
#